data_AF-A0A7G9SNJ4-F1
#
_entry.id   AF-A0A7G9SNJ4-F1
#
_cell.length_a   1.000
_cell.length_b   1.000
_cell.length_c   1.000
_cell.angle_alpha   90.00
_cell.angle_beta   90.00
_cell.angle_gamma   90.00
#
_symmetry.space_group_name_H-M   'P 1'
#
loop_
_entity.id
_entity.type
_entity.pdbx_description
1 polymer ?
#
loop_
_entity_poly.entity_id
_entity_poly.type
_entity_poly.pdbx_seq_one_letter_code
_entity_poly.pdbx_strand_id
1 'polypeptide(L)'
;MKNFAVLILTLATLNACTSAHLRPVTKGPALMWLGRYDPIESKSLSDVPEQVRLKVLDHLRKRLGPFADRLKFTGVRIVDFDRLAHDEPSSKDYHYEVYAYDLQFEFQMRSVGIDSYTAQIKLRSDGSILQEIDLPAFAESPEKLGFISLEHAASIASSKGYEHKALYPQIVYLEETDSLAWKFQEKIPDDGLVTQSKVIFVSAHNGEVLLKGTSSSITIGDT
;
A
#
# COMPACT_ATOMS: atom_id res chain seq x y z
N MET A 1 -49.68 14.69 -56.88
CA MET A 1 -48.69 13.77 -56.29
C MET A 1 -48.11 14.42 -55.05
N LYS A 2 -48.44 13.92 -53.86
CA LYS A 2 -48.01 14.49 -52.57
C LYS A 2 -46.89 13.61 -52.00
N ASN A 3 -45.68 14.16 -51.91
CA ASN A 3 -44.53 13.49 -51.29
C ASN A 3 -44.61 13.69 -49.77
N PHE A 4 -44.76 12.59 -49.03
CA PHE A 4 -44.61 12.56 -47.58
C PHE A 4 -43.14 12.25 -47.26
N ALA A 5 -42.41 13.25 -46.78
CA ALA A 5 -41.09 13.05 -46.19
C ALA A 5 -41.27 12.63 -44.73
N VAL A 6 -40.89 11.39 -44.41
CA VAL A 6 -40.87 10.86 -43.03
C VAL A 6 -39.50 11.16 -42.44
N LEU A 7 -39.45 12.10 -41.49
CA LEU A 7 -38.27 12.44 -40.71
C LEU A 7 -38.19 11.48 -39.52
N ILE A 8 -37.26 10.51 -39.56
CA ILE A 8 -37.00 9.61 -38.43
C ILE A 8 -36.05 10.32 -37.47
N LEU A 9 -36.60 10.81 -36.35
CA LEU A 9 -35.84 11.35 -35.22
C LEU A 9 -35.33 10.19 -34.37
N THR A 10 -34.08 9.80 -34.51
CA THR A 10 -33.43 8.85 -33.59
C THR A 10 -33.02 9.57 -32.31
N LEU A 11 -33.83 9.41 -31.25
CA LEU A 11 -33.41 9.75 -29.89
C LEU A 11 -32.27 8.79 -29.48
N ALA A 12 -31.03 9.26 -29.57
CA ALA A 12 -29.92 8.63 -28.89
C ALA A 12 -30.07 8.92 -27.39
N THR A 13 -30.64 7.98 -26.64
CA THR A 13 -30.61 8.03 -25.18
C THR A 13 -29.17 7.79 -24.73
N LEU A 14 -28.44 8.89 -24.49
CA LEU A 14 -27.21 8.89 -23.71
C LEU A 14 -27.55 8.44 -22.29
N ASN A 15 -27.59 7.13 -22.08
CA ASN A 15 -27.43 6.57 -20.76
C ASN A 15 -26.02 6.94 -20.31
N ALA A 16 -25.89 8.07 -19.63
CA ALA A 16 -24.72 8.41 -18.85
C ALA A 16 -24.60 7.33 -17.78
N CYS A 17 -23.90 6.25 -18.13
CA CYS A 17 -23.49 5.22 -17.20
C CYS A 17 -22.52 5.94 -16.25
N THR A 18 -23.03 6.43 -15.13
CA THR A 18 -22.22 6.94 -14.04
C THR A 18 -21.46 5.73 -13.51
N SER A 19 -20.29 5.45 -14.08
CA SER A 19 -19.35 4.50 -13.48
C SER A 19 -19.08 5.02 -12.08
N ALA A 20 -19.44 4.24 -11.07
CA ALA A 20 -19.13 4.58 -9.69
C ALA A 20 -17.61 4.79 -9.61
N HIS A 21 -17.18 6.04 -9.46
CA HIS A 21 -15.76 6.36 -9.38
C HIS A 21 -15.17 5.67 -8.15
N LEU A 22 -14.10 4.92 -8.35
CA LEU A 22 -13.37 4.32 -7.24
C LEU A 22 -12.81 5.43 -6.35
N ARG A 23 -12.90 5.24 -5.04
CA ARG A 23 -12.28 6.17 -4.09
C ARG A 23 -10.77 5.97 -4.12
N PRO A 24 -9.98 7.05 -4.11
CA PRO A 24 -8.54 6.96 -3.89
C PRO A 24 -8.21 6.15 -2.63
N VAL A 25 -7.10 5.41 -2.68
CA VAL A 25 -6.69 4.52 -1.59
C VAL A 25 -5.74 5.21 -0.61
N THR A 26 -5.80 4.76 0.63
CA THR A 26 -4.86 5.13 1.69
C THR A 26 -4.19 3.87 2.22
N LYS A 27 -2.85 3.90 2.31
CA LYS A 27 -2.06 2.91 3.07
C LYS A 27 -1.45 3.59 4.29
N GLY A 28 -1.86 3.16 5.48
CA GLY A 28 -1.23 3.56 6.74
C GLY A 28 0.03 2.76 7.08
N PRO A 29 0.73 3.12 8.16
CA PRO A 29 1.85 2.35 8.66
C PRO A 29 1.38 0.98 9.20
N ALA A 30 2.13 -0.07 8.89
CA ALA A 30 2.04 -1.35 9.57
C ALA A 30 2.51 -1.21 11.02
N LEU A 31 1.88 -1.99 11.91
CA LEU A 31 2.24 -2.08 13.32
C LEU A 31 3.01 -3.37 13.57
N MET A 32 4.02 -3.31 14.42
CA MET A 32 4.63 -4.51 15.02
C MET A 32 4.09 -4.62 16.43
N TRP A 33 3.59 -5.80 16.80
CA TRP A 33 3.18 -6.08 18.17
C TRP A 33 4.43 -6.21 19.05
N LEU A 34 4.50 -5.47 20.15
CA LEU A 34 5.61 -5.52 21.11
C LEU A 34 5.11 -5.86 22.52
N GLY A 35 4.07 -6.70 22.59
CA GLY A 35 3.45 -7.05 23.86
C GLY A 35 2.79 -5.86 24.54
N ARG A 36 3.16 -5.62 25.79
CA ARG A 36 2.68 -4.49 26.61
C ARG A 36 3.51 -3.22 26.44
N TYR A 37 4.59 -3.27 25.66
CA TYR A 37 5.47 -2.13 25.45
C TYR A 37 4.94 -1.23 24.33
N ASP A 38 4.82 0.07 24.65
CA ASP A 38 4.50 1.12 23.68
C ASP A 38 5.77 1.90 23.29
N PRO A 39 6.17 1.87 21.99
CA PRO A 39 7.27 2.67 21.48
C PRO A 39 7.09 4.17 21.71
N ILE A 40 8.20 4.89 21.79
CA ILE A 40 8.17 6.36 21.81
C ILE A 40 7.83 6.84 20.40
N GLU A 41 6.69 7.51 20.24
CA GLU A 41 6.31 8.13 18.97
C GLU A 41 6.79 9.58 18.89
N SER A 42 7.44 9.96 17.79
CA SER A 42 7.81 11.34 17.50
C SER A 42 7.47 11.72 16.05
N LYS A 43 7.22 13.02 15.84
CA LYS A 43 7.04 13.64 14.52
C LYS A 43 8.28 14.35 14.01
N SER A 44 9.41 14.25 14.72
CA SER A 44 10.65 14.90 14.35
C SER A 44 11.76 13.89 14.07
N LEU A 45 12.38 14.01 12.90
CA LEU A 45 13.56 13.22 12.54
C LEU A 45 14.81 13.63 13.35
N SER A 46 14.75 14.76 14.08
CA SER A 46 15.82 15.16 15.01
C SER A 46 15.96 14.25 16.21
N ASP A 47 14.89 13.52 16.56
CA ASP A 47 14.88 12.64 17.74
C ASP A 47 15.57 11.31 17.46
N VAL A 48 15.91 11.07 16.18
CA VAL A 48 16.79 10.00 15.74
C VAL A 48 18.23 10.50 15.75
N PRO A 49 19.20 9.72 16.30
CA PRO A 49 20.60 10.11 16.31
C PRO A 49 21.11 10.53 14.93
N GLU A 50 21.91 11.60 14.89
CA GLU A 50 22.36 12.21 13.63
C GLU A 50 23.01 11.22 12.67
N GLN A 51 23.86 10.33 13.18
CA GLN A 51 24.51 9.30 12.37
C GLN A 51 23.51 8.36 11.69
N VAL A 52 22.42 7.99 12.38
CA VAL A 52 21.36 7.12 11.84
C VAL A 52 20.55 7.88 10.80
N ARG A 53 20.20 9.15 11.10
CA ARG A 53 19.51 10.04 10.18
C ARG A 53 20.28 10.24 8.87
N LEU A 54 21.59 10.49 8.94
CA LEU A 54 22.42 10.68 7.74
C LEU A 54 22.50 9.41 6.90
N LYS A 55 22.72 8.24 7.54
CA LYS A 55 22.74 6.95 6.86
C LYS A 55 21.43 6.66 6.12
N VAL A 56 20.29 6.85 6.79
CA VAL A 56 18.99 6.54 6.17
C VAL A 56 18.67 7.52 5.03
N LEU A 57 18.95 8.82 5.18
CA LEU A 57 18.70 9.78 4.12
C LEU A 57 19.60 9.54 2.90
N ASP A 58 20.86 9.15 3.11
CA ASP A 58 21.77 8.73 2.03
C ASP A 58 21.26 7.45 1.33
N HIS A 59 20.85 6.45 2.11
CA HIS A 59 20.26 5.21 1.57
C HIS A 59 19.01 5.48 0.73
N LEU A 60 18.05 6.26 1.25
CA LEU A 60 16.81 6.58 0.54
C LEU A 60 17.08 7.32 -0.76
N ARG A 61 18.01 8.28 -0.79
CA ARG A 61 18.40 8.98 -2.03
C ARG A 61 19.01 8.03 -3.06
N LYS A 62 19.88 7.12 -2.62
CA LYS A 62 20.52 6.13 -3.50
C LYS A 62 19.51 5.15 -4.08
N ARG A 63 18.62 4.60 -3.25
CA ARG A 63 17.63 3.59 -3.65
C ARG A 63 16.50 4.18 -4.50
N LEU A 64 15.97 5.34 -4.12
CA LEU A 64 14.76 5.91 -4.73
C LEU A 64 15.06 6.95 -5.82
N GLY A 65 16.30 7.44 -5.89
CA GLY A 65 16.69 8.46 -6.85
C GLY A 65 15.80 9.71 -6.74
N PRO A 66 15.33 10.26 -7.88
CA PRO A 66 14.43 11.43 -7.88
C PRO A 66 13.10 11.23 -7.15
N PHE A 67 12.67 9.99 -6.90
CA PHE A 67 11.43 9.74 -6.16
C PHE A 67 11.58 10.11 -4.67
N ALA A 68 12.80 10.13 -4.12
CA ALA A 68 13.06 10.51 -2.73
C ALA A 68 12.51 11.90 -2.38
N ASP A 69 12.53 12.84 -3.34
CA ASP A 69 12.05 14.22 -3.14
C ASP A 69 10.52 14.31 -2.96
N ARG A 70 9.80 13.23 -3.28
CA ARG A 70 8.34 13.13 -3.07
C ARG A 70 7.98 12.65 -1.67
N LEU A 71 8.95 12.11 -0.93
CA LEU A 71 8.72 11.59 0.41
C LEU A 71 8.74 12.72 1.43
N LYS A 72 7.70 12.76 2.26
CA LYS A 72 7.63 13.63 3.44
C LYS A 72 7.77 12.76 4.68
N PHE A 73 8.76 13.04 5.52
CA PHE A 73 8.83 12.41 6.84
C PHE A 73 7.57 12.77 7.66
N THR A 74 6.89 11.76 8.21
CA THR A 74 5.65 11.93 8.97
C THR A 74 5.76 11.48 10.42
N GLY A 75 6.68 10.57 10.73
CA GLY A 75 6.92 10.15 12.10
C GLY A 75 7.99 9.07 12.25
N VAL A 76 8.32 8.78 13.50
CA VAL A 76 9.20 7.71 13.92
C VAL A 76 8.62 7.04 15.16
N ARG A 77 8.76 5.72 15.24
CA ARG A 77 8.66 4.98 16.50
C ARG A 77 10.05 4.55 16.94
N ILE A 78 10.38 4.84 18.19
CA ILE A 78 11.68 4.55 18.79
C ILE A 78 11.48 3.51 19.89
N VAL A 79 12.21 2.40 19.79
CA VAL A 79 12.22 1.36 20.82
C VAL A 79 13.40 1.61 21.77
N ASP A 80 13.05 1.81 23.03
CA ASP A 80 13.96 1.77 24.16
C ASP A 80 14.04 0.31 24.62
N PHE A 81 15.16 -0.35 24.36
CA PHE A 81 15.34 -1.77 24.65
C PHE A 81 15.35 -2.08 26.16
N ASP A 82 15.82 -1.16 26.99
CA ASP A 82 15.82 -1.36 28.45
C ASP A 82 14.39 -1.31 28.98
N ARG A 83 13.60 -0.34 28.49
CA ARG A 83 12.18 -0.26 28.83
C ARG A 83 11.38 -1.42 28.24
N LEU A 84 11.66 -1.85 27.00
CA LEU A 84 11.04 -3.04 26.41
C LEU A 84 11.30 -4.29 27.26
N ALA A 85 12.55 -4.52 27.67
CA ALA A 85 12.90 -5.68 28.50
C ALA A 85 12.24 -5.63 29.89
N HIS A 86 11.96 -4.43 30.41
CA HIS A 86 11.25 -4.23 31.67
C HIS A 86 9.73 -4.49 31.53
N ASP A 87 9.09 -3.82 30.57
CA ASP A 87 7.64 -3.85 30.34
C ASP A 87 7.18 -5.20 29.76
N GLU A 88 8.02 -5.82 28.93
CA GLU A 88 7.77 -7.08 28.25
C GLU A 88 8.98 -8.03 28.36
N PRO A 89 9.18 -8.69 29.52
CA PRO A 89 10.33 -9.58 29.73
C PRO A 89 10.43 -10.74 28.72
N SER A 90 9.30 -11.14 28.11
CA SER A 90 9.23 -12.16 27.06
C SER A 90 9.79 -11.71 25.70
N SER A 91 10.10 -10.42 25.54
CA SER A 91 10.73 -9.86 24.34
C SER A 91 12.04 -10.53 23.94
N LYS A 92 12.73 -11.16 24.89
CA LYS A 92 13.95 -11.95 24.63
C LYS A 92 13.67 -13.23 23.84
N ASP A 93 12.44 -13.72 23.91
CA ASP A 93 12.00 -14.96 23.28
C ASP A 93 11.21 -14.69 21.98
N TYR A 94 11.20 -13.45 21.50
CA TYR A 94 10.58 -13.12 20.21
C TYR A 94 11.31 -13.84 19.08
N HIS A 95 10.52 -14.40 18.16
CA HIS A 95 11.04 -15.10 16.98
C HIS A 95 11.49 -14.14 15.86
N TYR A 96 11.42 -12.83 16.10
CA TYR A 96 11.81 -11.77 15.17
C TYR A 96 12.71 -10.76 15.88
N GLU A 97 13.58 -10.12 15.10
CA GLU A 97 14.43 -9.04 15.58
C GLU A 97 13.60 -7.76 15.76
N VAL A 98 13.73 -7.11 16.92
CA VAL A 98 13.04 -5.85 17.24
C VAL A 98 13.83 -4.67 16.68
N TYR A 99 13.14 -3.78 15.96
CA TYR A 99 13.74 -2.56 15.44
C TYR A 99 14.08 -1.57 16.56
N ALA A 100 15.10 -0.74 16.35
CA ALA A 100 15.33 0.43 17.19
C ALA A 100 14.52 1.64 16.68
N TYR A 101 14.38 1.76 15.35
CA TYR A 101 13.66 2.85 14.70
C TYR A 101 12.73 2.32 13.60
N ASP A 102 11.47 2.71 13.60
CA ASP A 102 10.50 2.52 12.51
C ASP A 102 10.14 3.90 11.96
N LEU A 103 10.81 4.27 10.85
CA LEU A 103 10.68 5.59 10.23
C LEU A 103 9.58 5.57 9.17
N GLN A 104 8.71 6.57 9.22
CA GLN A 104 7.54 6.70 8.36
C GLN A 104 7.70 7.90 7.42
N PHE A 105 7.50 7.63 6.14
CA PHE A 105 7.54 8.62 5.07
C PHE A 105 6.25 8.53 4.25
N GLU A 106 5.58 9.65 4.00
CA GLU A 106 4.37 9.69 3.20
C GLU A 106 4.63 10.27 1.82
N PHE A 107 3.97 9.73 0.81
CA PHE A 107 3.75 10.43 -0.46
C PHE A 107 2.27 10.35 -0.89
N GLN A 108 1.89 11.25 -1.79
CA GLN A 108 0.54 11.33 -2.35
C GLN A 108 0.62 11.40 -3.87
N MET A 109 -0.26 10.68 -4.56
CA MET A 109 -0.39 10.71 -6.02
C MET A 109 -1.87 10.59 -6.42
N ARG A 110 -2.64 11.63 -6.08
CA ARG A 110 -4.10 11.63 -6.26
C ARG A 110 -4.54 11.43 -7.71
N SER A 111 -3.75 11.89 -8.68
CA SER A 111 -4.02 11.73 -10.11
C SER A 111 -4.05 10.26 -10.58
N VAL A 112 -3.45 9.34 -9.83
CA VAL A 112 -3.49 7.89 -10.12
C VAL A 112 -4.31 7.12 -9.09
N GLY A 113 -5.00 7.81 -8.18
CA GLY A 113 -5.85 7.18 -7.16
C GLY A 113 -5.14 6.83 -5.85
N ILE A 114 -3.96 7.38 -5.55
CA ILE A 114 -3.29 7.24 -4.24
C ILE A 114 -3.54 8.52 -3.45
N ASP A 115 -4.43 8.48 -2.45
CA ASP A 115 -4.64 9.64 -1.57
C ASP A 115 -3.43 9.83 -0.64
N SER A 116 -2.98 8.75 -0.01
CA SER A 116 -1.75 8.71 0.76
C SER A 116 -1.17 7.30 0.86
N TYR A 117 0.16 7.22 0.86
CA TYR A 117 0.91 5.99 1.10
C TYR A 117 1.97 6.27 2.15
N THR A 118 1.84 5.65 3.33
CA THR A 118 2.89 5.66 4.35
C THR A 118 3.86 4.52 4.07
N ALA A 119 5.05 4.88 3.60
CA ALA A 119 6.19 4.01 3.47
C ALA A 119 6.96 3.89 4.80
N GLN A 120 7.49 2.71 5.09
CA GLN A 120 8.18 2.40 6.34
C GLN A 120 9.53 1.74 6.09
N ILE A 121 10.54 2.21 6.80
CA ILE A 121 11.86 1.58 6.88
C ILE A 121 12.20 1.34 8.35
N LYS A 122 12.62 0.11 8.66
CA LYS A 122 13.00 -0.27 10.04
C LYS A 122 14.50 -0.43 10.15
N LEU A 123 15.07 0.14 11.20
CA LEU A 123 16.52 0.20 11.41
C LEU A 123 16.90 -0.42 12.76
N ARG A 124 18.12 -0.97 12.81
CA ARG A 124 18.81 -1.31 14.06
C ARG A 124 19.36 -0.05 14.74
N SER A 125 19.87 -0.21 15.96
CA SER A 125 20.43 0.89 16.76
C SER A 125 21.63 1.60 16.12
N ASP A 126 22.39 0.89 15.29
CA ASP A 126 23.52 1.43 14.53
C ASP A 126 23.13 2.11 13.20
N GLY A 127 21.83 2.10 12.89
CA GLY A 127 21.26 2.62 11.65
C GLY A 127 21.38 1.69 10.44
N SER A 128 21.83 0.44 10.63
CA SER A 128 21.72 -0.58 9.59
C SER A 128 20.26 -0.95 9.34
N ILE A 129 19.95 -1.32 8.11
CA ILE A 129 18.59 -1.64 7.69
C ILE A 129 18.21 -3.01 8.23
N LEU A 130 17.10 -3.05 8.97
CA LEU A 130 16.46 -4.28 9.43
C LEU A 130 15.36 -4.71 8.45
N GLN A 131 14.51 -3.76 8.05
CA GLN A 131 13.50 -3.94 7.00
C GLN A 131 13.62 -2.77 6.03
N GLU A 132 13.81 -3.09 4.75
CA GLU A 132 13.91 -2.10 3.69
C GLU A 132 12.63 -1.24 3.59
N ILE A 133 12.76 -0.02 3.06
CA ILE A 133 11.61 0.79 2.72
C ILE A 133 10.70 0.01 1.76
N ASP A 134 9.41 -0.02 2.06
CA ASP A 134 8.36 -0.67 1.25
C ASP A 134 8.06 0.09 -0.05
N LEU A 135 9.11 0.45 -0.78
CA LEU A 135 9.10 1.09 -2.09
C LEU A 135 10.11 0.42 -3.01
N PRO A 136 9.81 0.36 -4.33
CA PRO A 136 10.74 -0.11 -5.35
C PRO A 136 12.08 0.63 -5.31
N ALA A 137 13.14 -0.04 -5.76
CA ALA A 137 14.43 0.59 -6.03
C ALA A 137 14.37 1.45 -7.31
N PHE A 138 13.62 2.56 -7.27
CA PHE A 138 13.36 3.42 -8.44
C PHE A 138 14.62 3.95 -9.14
N ALA A 139 15.75 4.08 -8.43
CA ALA A 139 17.02 4.47 -9.05
C ALA A 139 17.56 3.40 -10.02
N GLU A 140 17.28 2.13 -9.77
CA GLU A 140 17.71 0.98 -10.58
C GLU A 140 16.64 0.56 -11.59
N SER A 141 15.38 0.92 -11.34
CA SER A 141 14.21 0.59 -12.18
C SER A 141 13.41 1.85 -12.56
N PRO A 142 13.96 2.76 -13.39
CA PRO A 142 13.31 4.02 -13.72
C PRO A 142 11.96 3.85 -14.44
N GLU A 143 11.72 2.73 -15.10
CA GLU A 143 10.42 2.38 -15.68
C GLU A 143 9.31 2.25 -14.62
N LYS A 144 9.65 1.91 -13.37
CA LYS A 144 8.72 1.88 -12.24
C LYS A 144 8.35 3.28 -11.73
N LEU A 145 8.93 4.35 -12.25
CA LEU A 145 8.45 5.71 -11.97
C LEU A 145 7.11 6.01 -12.67
N GLY A 146 6.77 5.24 -13.71
CA GLY A 146 5.44 5.27 -14.32
C GLY A 146 4.41 4.66 -13.38
N PHE A 147 3.21 5.25 -13.33
CA PHE A 147 2.07 4.71 -12.60
C PHE A 147 0.83 4.66 -13.49
N ILE A 148 0.15 3.53 -13.53
CA ILE A 148 -1.21 3.43 -14.06
C ILE A 148 -2.22 3.86 -13.00
N SER A 149 -3.35 4.42 -13.43
CA SER A 149 -4.41 4.82 -12.49
C SER A 149 -5.11 3.61 -11.87
N LEU A 150 -5.68 3.82 -10.68
CA LEU A 150 -6.54 2.85 -10.01
C LEU A 150 -7.68 2.35 -10.92
N GLU A 151 -8.30 3.23 -11.71
CA GLU A 151 -9.36 2.87 -12.65
C GLU A 151 -8.85 1.95 -13.75
N HIS A 152 -7.65 2.24 -14.29
CA HIS A 152 -7.04 1.37 -15.30
C HIS A 152 -6.72 -0.01 -14.71
N ALA A 153 -6.11 -0.06 -13.52
CA ALA A 153 -5.83 -1.32 -12.83
C ALA A 153 -7.11 -2.12 -12.52
N ALA A 154 -8.19 -1.44 -12.12
CA ALA A 154 -9.48 -2.06 -11.87
C ALA A 154 -10.10 -2.64 -13.15
N SER A 155 -9.95 -1.95 -14.29
CA SER A 155 -10.40 -2.47 -15.58
C SER A 155 -9.65 -3.75 -15.98
N ILE A 156 -8.35 -3.82 -15.69
CA ILE A 156 -7.53 -5.02 -15.88
C ILE A 156 -8.04 -6.14 -14.97
N ALA A 157 -8.28 -5.87 -13.69
CA ALA A 157 -8.85 -6.85 -12.78
C ALA A 157 -10.21 -7.38 -13.26
N SER A 158 -11.09 -6.49 -13.72
CA SER A 158 -12.40 -6.88 -14.28
C SER A 158 -12.29 -7.71 -15.55
N SER A 159 -11.32 -7.43 -16.43
CA SER A 159 -11.03 -8.30 -17.58
C SER A 159 -10.58 -9.72 -17.19
N LYS A 160 -10.13 -9.91 -15.95
CA LYS A 160 -9.75 -11.21 -15.37
C LYS A 160 -10.85 -11.84 -14.52
N GLY A 161 -12.07 -11.31 -14.57
CA GLY A 161 -13.25 -11.87 -13.89
C GLY A 161 -13.45 -11.39 -12.45
N TYR A 162 -12.91 -10.20 -12.10
CA TYR A 162 -13.17 -9.56 -10.81
C TYR A 162 -14.24 -8.46 -10.93
N GLU A 163 -15.34 -8.57 -10.20
CA GLU A 163 -16.48 -7.67 -10.38
C GLU A 163 -16.25 -6.28 -9.76
N HIS A 164 -16.31 -5.23 -10.59
CA HIS A 164 -15.97 -3.85 -10.22
C HIS A 164 -16.71 -3.32 -8.98
N LYS A 165 -17.97 -3.71 -8.79
CA LYS A 165 -18.82 -3.24 -7.66
C LYS A 165 -18.43 -3.88 -6.32
N ALA A 166 -17.68 -4.97 -6.32
CA ALA A 166 -17.28 -5.72 -5.15
C ALA A 166 -15.78 -5.56 -4.81
N LEU A 167 -15.07 -4.67 -5.51
CA LEU A 167 -13.64 -4.46 -5.33
C LEU A 167 -13.35 -3.57 -4.12
N TYR A 168 -12.50 -4.07 -3.22
CA TYR A 168 -11.85 -3.28 -2.18
C TYR A 168 -10.40 -3.01 -2.61
N PRO A 169 -10.13 -1.87 -3.29
CA PRO A 169 -8.79 -1.59 -3.77
C PRO A 169 -7.86 -1.23 -2.63
N GLN A 170 -6.65 -1.75 -2.69
CA GLN A 170 -5.51 -1.41 -1.82
C GLN A 170 -4.30 -1.17 -2.71
N ILE A 171 -3.35 -0.36 -2.22
CA ILE A 171 -2.01 -0.27 -2.79
C ILE A 171 -1.05 -0.94 -1.81
N VAL A 172 -0.22 -1.84 -2.30
CA VAL A 172 0.74 -2.60 -1.49
C VAL A 172 2.09 -2.65 -2.18
N TYR A 173 3.15 -2.88 -1.41
CA TYR A 173 4.47 -3.21 -1.94
C TYR A 173 4.66 -4.72 -1.90
N LEU A 174 5.18 -5.29 -2.99
CA LEU A 174 5.51 -6.71 -3.13
C LEU A 174 7.02 -6.84 -3.25
N GLU A 175 7.66 -7.36 -2.21
CA GLU A 175 9.12 -7.48 -2.12
C GLU A 175 9.68 -8.40 -3.20
N GLU A 176 8.98 -9.50 -3.53
CA GLU A 176 9.43 -10.50 -4.50
C GLU A 176 9.57 -9.93 -5.92
N THR A 177 8.82 -8.88 -6.22
CA THR A 177 8.84 -8.20 -7.53
C THR A 177 9.38 -6.77 -7.42
N ASP A 178 9.80 -6.35 -6.22
CA ASP A 178 10.20 -4.98 -5.90
C ASP A 178 9.24 -3.95 -6.51
N SER A 179 7.93 -4.16 -6.38
CA SER A 179 6.92 -3.40 -7.13
C SER A 179 5.77 -2.94 -6.24
N LEU A 180 5.25 -1.74 -6.52
CA LEU A 180 3.93 -1.35 -6.01
C LEU A 180 2.85 -2.03 -6.85
N ALA A 181 1.81 -2.52 -6.18
CA ALA A 181 0.72 -3.25 -6.81
C ALA A 181 -0.64 -2.79 -6.27
N TRP A 182 -1.57 -2.61 -7.19
CA TRP A 182 -2.99 -2.52 -6.89
C TRP A 182 -3.50 -3.91 -6.54
N LYS A 183 -3.87 -4.10 -5.27
CA LYS A 183 -4.52 -5.31 -4.79
C LYS A 183 -6.03 -5.11 -4.84
N PHE A 184 -6.71 -6.01 -5.54
CA PHE A 184 -8.16 -6.09 -5.57
C PHE A 184 -8.61 -7.38 -4.88
N GLN A 185 -9.61 -7.24 -4.01
CA GLN A 185 -10.20 -8.35 -3.28
C GLN A 185 -11.70 -8.39 -3.55
N GLU A 186 -12.21 -9.57 -3.91
CA GLU A 186 -13.64 -9.85 -4.10
C GLU A 186 -14.05 -10.97 -3.14
N LYS A 187 -15.04 -10.70 -2.29
CA LYS A 187 -15.55 -11.71 -1.35
C LYS A 187 -16.31 -12.80 -2.11
N ILE A 188 -15.97 -14.05 -1.81
CA ILE A 188 -16.74 -15.20 -2.28
C ILE A 188 -17.89 -15.38 -1.28
N PRO A 189 -19.15 -15.47 -1.75
CA PRO A 189 -20.28 -15.79 -0.86
C PRO A 189 -20.01 -17.10 -0.12
N ASP A 190 -20.10 -17.08 1.21
CA ASP A 190 -19.79 -18.23 2.09
C ASP A 190 -20.94 -18.50 3.06
N ASP A 191 -20.95 -19.68 3.67
CA ASP A 191 -21.98 -20.24 4.56
C ASP A 191 -22.07 -19.58 5.95
N GLY A 192 -21.18 -18.62 6.23
CA GLY A 192 -21.20 -17.78 7.43
C GLY A 192 -20.06 -18.02 8.42
N LEU A 193 -19.19 -19.01 8.22
CA LEU A 193 -18.10 -19.33 9.16
C LEU A 193 -16.71 -18.85 8.69
N VAL A 194 -16.47 -18.81 7.38
CA VAL A 194 -15.22 -18.34 6.80
C VAL A 194 -15.56 -17.19 5.84
N THR A 195 -14.66 -16.21 5.70
CA THR A 195 -14.73 -15.29 4.57
C THR A 195 -13.61 -15.66 3.60
N GLN A 196 -13.97 -16.30 2.49
CA GLN A 196 -13.06 -16.48 1.38
C GLN A 196 -13.10 -15.27 0.46
N SER A 197 -11.99 -14.97 -0.17
CA SER A 197 -11.94 -13.91 -1.18
C SER A 197 -10.97 -14.27 -2.29
N LYS A 198 -11.34 -13.93 -3.52
CA LYS A 198 -10.39 -13.93 -4.64
C LYS A 198 -9.54 -12.67 -4.53
N VAL A 199 -8.24 -12.80 -4.77
CA VAL A 199 -7.29 -11.69 -4.77
C VAL A 199 -6.49 -11.65 -6.06
N ILE A 200 -6.32 -10.44 -6.60
CA ILE A 200 -5.47 -10.17 -7.75
C ILE A 200 -4.60 -8.96 -7.46
N PHE A 201 -3.33 -9.05 -7.85
CA PHE A 201 -2.34 -7.99 -7.73
C PHE A 201 -1.97 -7.55 -9.14
N VAL A 202 -2.27 -6.29 -9.46
CA VAL A 202 -1.94 -5.65 -10.73
C VAL A 202 -0.84 -4.65 -10.46
N SER A 203 0.30 -4.78 -11.14
CA SER A 203 1.42 -3.84 -11.04
C SER A 203 0.92 -2.41 -11.23
N ALA A 204 1.25 -1.54 -10.28
CA ALA A 204 0.93 -0.14 -10.35
C ALA A 204 1.72 0.57 -11.45
N HIS A 205 2.75 -0.06 -12.00
CA HIS A 205 3.69 0.56 -12.94
C HIS A 205 3.34 0.32 -14.40
N ASN A 206 2.97 -0.92 -14.74
CA ASN A 206 2.78 -1.37 -16.12
C ASN A 206 1.45 -2.11 -16.36
N GLY A 207 0.64 -2.35 -15.30
CA GLY A 207 -0.62 -3.09 -15.41
C GLY A 207 -0.48 -4.60 -15.56
N GLU A 208 0.72 -5.16 -15.44
CA GLU A 208 0.92 -6.60 -15.44
C GLU A 208 0.24 -7.25 -14.23
N VAL A 209 -0.35 -8.43 -14.42
CA VAL A 209 -0.87 -9.23 -13.30
C VAL A 209 0.28 -9.96 -12.65
N LEU A 210 0.66 -9.54 -11.45
CA LEU A 210 1.78 -10.10 -10.70
C LEU A 210 1.38 -11.38 -9.98
N LEU A 211 0.21 -11.39 -9.33
CA LEU A 211 -0.27 -12.52 -8.53
C LEU A 211 -1.79 -12.67 -8.63
N LYS A 212 -2.26 -13.91 -8.50
CA LYS A 212 -3.67 -14.27 -8.33
C LYS A 212 -3.79 -15.39 -7.31
N GLY A 213 -4.82 -15.36 -6.48
CA GLY A 213 -5.06 -16.43 -5.52
C GLY A 213 -6.39 -16.30 -4.79
N THR A 214 -6.55 -17.13 -3.77
CA THR A 214 -7.64 -17.06 -2.80
C THR A 214 -7.02 -16.76 -1.44
N SER A 215 -7.61 -15.81 -0.70
CA SER A 215 -7.28 -15.55 0.70
C SER A 215 -8.46 -15.98 1.57
N SER A 216 -8.19 -16.64 2.69
CA SER A 216 -9.19 -16.99 3.70
C SER A 216 -8.91 -16.21 4.99
N SER A 217 -9.94 -15.62 5.57
CA SER A 217 -9.88 -15.05 6.92
C SER A 217 -10.96 -15.67 7.79
N ILE A 218 -10.60 -16.03 9.03
CA ILE A 218 -11.57 -16.50 10.04
C ILE A 218 -12.22 -15.25 10.64
N THR A 219 -13.54 -15.19 10.59
CA THR A 219 -14.29 -14.16 11.32
C THR A 219 -14.46 -14.66 12.75
N ILE A 220 -13.73 -14.09 13.70
CA ILE A 220 -14.02 -14.31 15.12
C ILE A 220 -15.23 -13.42 15.41
N GLY A 221 -16.42 -14.03 15.55
CA GLY A 221 -17.61 -13.30 15.96
C GLY A 221 -17.39 -12.76 17.37
N ASP A 222 -17.63 -11.46 17.57
CA ASP A 222 -17.72 -10.88 18.90
C ASP A 222 -18.93 -11.53 19.61
N THR A 223 -18.66 -12.52 20.47
CA THR A 223 -19.63 -13.14 21.38
C THR A 223 -19.78 -12.33 22.65
#